data_AF-A0A7X9B9F6-F1
#
_entry.id   AF-A0A7X9B9F6-F1
#
_cell.length_a   1.000
_cell.length_b   1.000
_cell.length_c   1.000
_cell.angle_alpha   90.00
_cell.angle_beta   90.00
_cell.angle_gamma   90.00
#
_symmetry.space_group_name_H-M   'P 1'
#
loop_
_entity.id
_entity.type
_entity.pdbx_description
1 polymer ?
#
loop_
_entity_poly.entity_id
_entity_poly.type
_entity_poly.pdbx_seq_one_letter_code
_entity_poly.pdbx_strand_id
1 'polypeptide(L)'
;MLNNNEELETSKNPEEGETPEGDTSQNESTENVEELKNKIAELEDKLSRSESANKQLFERTQKSTLKAKELEAENFAKENKIEKTNDPLESLRLYSALKDYSKDEIDIISRQARALETNLIEAAEHEDTQVLINAYRAKVEKDNTTPSPSSRQDMSEKGFDEWSPEDIKKLTQNPTKENINKLDEYRRYMRTKRRS
;
A
#
# COMPACT_ATOMS: atom_id res chain seq x y z
N MET A 1 -5.11 -65.64 18.05
CA MET A 1 -4.85 -65.90 16.62
C MET A 1 -3.50 -65.28 16.31
N LEU A 2 -2.50 -66.15 16.16
CA LEU A 2 -1.09 -65.85 15.86
C LEU A 2 -0.89 -65.54 14.37
N ASN A 3 0.18 -64.79 14.07
CA ASN A 3 1.16 -64.93 12.97
C ASN A 3 1.64 -63.51 12.60
N ASN A 4 2.78 -63.01 13.12
CA ASN A 4 4.19 -63.39 12.89
C ASN A 4 4.52 -63.58 11.41
N ASN A 5 5.41 -62.72 10.90
CA ASN A 5 6.41 -63.05 9.89
C ASN A 5 7.64 -62.15 10.13
N GLU A 6 8.57 -62.68 10.92
CA GLU A 6 10.00 -62.36 10.85
C GLU A 6 10.59 -63.20 9.71
N GLU A 7 11.41 -62.59 8.85
CA GLU A 7 12.37 -63.34 8.04
C GLU A 7 13.78 -62.87 8.41
N LEU A 8 14.47 -63.74 9.14
CA LEU A 8 15.90 -63.77 9.37
C LEU A 8 16.42 -64.95 8.55
N GLU A 9 17.30 -64.70 7.58
CA GLU A 9 18.19 -65.74 7.08
C GLU A 9 19.64 -65.26 7.09
N THR A 10 20.44 -66.03 7.81
CA THR A 10 21.89 -65.97 7.93
C THR A 10 22.51 -66.96 6.94
N SER A 11 23.67 -66.62 6.36
CA SER A 11 24.58 -67.59 5.75
C SER A 11 25.95 -66.90 5.60
N LYS A 12 27.01 -67.23 6.35
CA LYS A 12 27.84 -68.46 6.45
C LYS A 12 29.24 -68.13 5.90
N ASN A 13 30.21 -68.03 6.80
CA ASN A 13 31.65 -67.90 6.49
C ASN A 13 32.22 -69.29 6.07
N PRO A 14 33.35 -69.39 5.33
CA PRO A 14 34.66 -69.51 6.01
C PRO A 14 35.91 -68.95 5.26
N GLU A 15 37.02 -68.84 6.03
CA GLU A 15 38.50 -68.89 5.79
C GLU A 15 39.03 -69.03 4.34
N GLU A 16 40.17 -68.48 3.88
CA GLU A 16 41.56 -68.31 4.38
C GLU A 16 42.17 -67.06 3.66
N GLY A 17 42.99 -66.18 4.26
CA GLY A 17 44.43 -66.36 4.49
C GLY A 17 45.29 -65.71 3.40
N GLU A 18 45.77 -64.47 3.61
CA GLU A 18 47.07 -63.96 3.09
C GLU A 18 47.30 -62.51 3.55
N THR A 19 48.27 -62.32 4.45
CA THR A 19 48.97 -61.04 4.62
C THR A 19 50.10 -60.96 3.61
N PRO A 20 50.29 -59.80 2.95
CA PRO A 20 51.60 -59.19 3.04
C PRO A 20 51.52 -57.72 3.43
N GLU A 21 52.51 -57.35 4.24
CA GLU A 21 52.83 -56.02 4.72
C GLU A 21 52.92 -55.00 3.58
N GLY A 22 52.34 -53.83 3.80
CA GLY A 22 52.36 -52.72 2.84
C GLY A 22 51.83 -51.45 3.49
N ASP A 23 52.69 -50.85 4.29
CA ASP A 23 52.89 -49.42 4.56
C ASP A 23 51.72 -48.42 4.36
N THR A 24 51.56 -47.57 5.37
CA THR A 24 50.94 -46.24 5.36
C THR A 24 49.41 -46.15 5.21
N SER A 25 48.69 -46.06 6.34
CA SER A 25 47.76 -44.93 6.64
C SER A 25 46.94 -45.23 7.90
N GLN A 26 47.59 -45.14 9.07
CA GLN A 26 46.91 -45.01 10.35
C GLN A 26 47.12 -43.57 10.85
N ASN A 27 46.47 -42.56 10.24
CA ASN A 27 46.33 -41.26 10.92
C ASN A 27 45.31 -40.25 10.36
N GLU A 28 44.26 -40.65 9.63
CA GLU A 28 43.26 -39.67 9.10
C GLU A 28 41.81 -39.91 9.59
N SER A 29 41.57 -40.95 10.40
CA SER A 29 40.20 -41.38 10.73
C SER A 29 39.66 -40.86 12.07
N THR A 30 40.45 -40.20 12.91
CA THR A 30 40.00 -39.68 14.23
C THR A 30 39.58 -38.21 14.18
N GLU A 31 40.26 -37.35 13.41
CA GLU A 31 39.87 -35.93 13.26
C GLU A 31 38.46 -35.78 12.64
N ASN A 32 38.10 -36.66 11.71
CA ASN A 32 36.81 -36.63 11.03
C ASN A 32 35.64 -37.06 11.95
N VAL A 33 35.88 -37.94 12.92
CA VAL A 33 34.84 -38.43 13.85
C VAL A 33 34.55 -37.41 14.96
N GLU A 34 35.58 -36.75 15.51
CA GLU A 34 35.39 -35.65 16.47
C GLU A 34 34.69 -34.46 15.81
N GLU A 35 35.04 -34.13 14.56
CA GLU A 35 34.39 -33.05 13.82
C GLU A 35 32.92 -33.35 13.50
N LEU A 36 32.58 -34.60 13.16
CA LEU A 36 31.19 -35.05 12.97
C LEU A 36 30.39 -35.01 14.28
N LYS A 37 30.97 -35.41 15.41
CA LYS A 37 30.30 -35.31 16.73
C LYS A 37 30.01 -33.86 17.11
N ASN A 38 30.95 -32.95 16.88
CA ASN A 38 30.76 -31.52 17.12
C ASN A 38 29.66 -30.94 16.22
N LYS A 39 29.59 -31.38 14.96
CA LYS A 39 28.55 -30.95 14.01
C LYS A 39 27.17 -31.48 14.37
N ILE A 40 27.08 -32.72 14.86
CA ILE A 40 25.84 -33.31 15.38
C ILE A 40 25.37 -32.52 16.61
N ALA A 41 26.26 -32.27 17.57
CA ALA A 41 25.94 -31.49 18.75
C ALA A 41 25.47 -30.07 18.40
N GLU A 42 26.11 -29.41 17.42
CA GLU A 42 25.68 -28.08 16.93
C GLU A 42 24.31 -28.12 16.24
N LEU A 43 24.01 -29.19 15.49
CA LEU A 43 22.71 -29.37 14.84
C LEU A 43 21.59 -29.64 15.86
N GLU A 44 21.86 -30.43 16.89
CA GLU A 44 20.92 -30.67 17.99
C GLU A 44 20.61 -29.37 18.75
N ASP A 45 21.64 -28.55 19.01
CA ASP A 45 21.50 -27.25 19.65
C ASP A 45 20.67 -26.28 18.79
N LYS A 46 20.90 -26.26 17.47
CA LYS A 46 20.11 -25.48 16.51
C LYS A 46 18.66 -25.98 16.43
N LEU A 47 18.43 -27.30 16.46
CA LEU A 47 17.10 -27.89 16.43
C LEU A 47 16.32 -27.50 17.69
N SER A 48 16.91 -27.65 18.87
CA SER A 48 16.30 -27.26 20.16
C SER A 48 15.94 -25.77 20.21
N ARG A 49 16.83 -24.89 19.71
CA ARG A 49 16.55 -23.45 19.58
C ARG A 49 15.42 -23.17 18.60
N SER A 50 15.35 -23.91 17.48
CA SER A 50 14.29 -23.74 16.49
C SER A 50 12.93 -24.21 17.02
N GLU A 51 12.90 -25.34 17.72
CA GLU A 51 11.68 -25.88 18.34
C GLU A 51 11.13 -24.95 19.42
N SER A 52 12.00 -24.42 20.29
CA SER A 52 11.59 -23.45 21.31
C SER A 52 11.08 -22.13 20.69
N ALA A 53 11.73 -21.63 19.64
CA ALA A 53 11.26 -20.46 18.91
C ALA A 53 9.89 -20.70 18.23
N ASN A 54 9.71 -21.87 17.59
CA ASN A 54 8.45 -22.26 16.98
C ASN A 54 7.32 -22.38 18.00
N LYS A 55 7.60 -22.93 19.19
CA LYS A 55 6.63 -23.01 20.27
C LYS A 55 6.16 -21.62 20.73
N GLN A 56 7.11 -20.69 20.92
CA GLN A 56 6.78 -19.30 21.28
C GLN A 56 5.97 -18.59 20.19
N LEU A 57 6.32 -18.81 18.92
CA LEU A 57 5.58 -18.27 17.77
C LEU A 57 4.15 -18.82 17.74
N PHE A 58 3.98 -20.12 17.96
CA PHE A 58 2.66 -20.75 18.01
C PHE A 58 1.79 -20.19 19.14
N GLU A 59 2.35 -20.07 20.34
CA GLU A 59 1.65 -19.48 21.50
C GLU A 59 1.25 -18.02 21.24
N ARG A 60 2.15 -17.22 20.65
CA ARG A 60 1.86 -15.83 20.27
C ARG A 60 0.73 -15.76 19.24
N THR A 61 0.76 -16.66 18.26
CA THR A 61 -0.25 -16.73 17.20
C THR A 61 -1.62 -17.14 17.75
N GLN A 62 -1.66 -18.11 18.66
CA GLN A 62 -2.90 -18.46 19.36
C GLN A 62 -3.45 -17.28 20.16
N LYS A 63 -2.61 -16.59 20.93
CA LYS A 63 -3.05 -15.40 21.69
C LYS A 63 -3.60 -14.31 20.78
N SER A 64 -2.94 -14.04 19.65
CA SER A 64 -3.44 -13.04 18.69
C SER A 64 -4.74 -13.45 18.00
N THR A 65 -4.92 -14.75 17.70
CA THR A 65 -6.14 -15.23 17.04
C THR A 65 -7.33 -15.23 18.00
N LEU A 66 -7.14 -15.57 19.27
CA LEU A 66 -8.18 -15.43 20.30
C LEU A 66 -8.58 -13.96 20.48
N LYS A 67 -7.61 -13.06 20.60
CA LYS A 67 -7.90 -11.62 20.73
C LYS A 67 -8.60 -11.06 19.49
N ALA A 68 -8.24 -11.52 18.29
CA ALA A 68 -8.93 -11.13 17.07
C ALA A 68 -10.39 -11.61 17.07
N LYS A 69 -10.67 -12.85 17.49
CA LYS A 69 -12.02 -13.38 17.63
C LYS A 69 -12.84 -12.63 18.69
N GLU A 70 -12.24 -12.28 19.81
CA GLU A 70 -12.89 -11.47 20.84
C GLU A 70 -13.29 -10.09 20.31
N LEU A 71 -12.37 -9.41 19.62
CA LEU A 71 -12.65 -8.11 19.01
C LEU A 71 -13.70 -8.20 17.88
N GLU A 72 -13.70 -9.27 17.10
CA GLU A 72 -14.72 -9.54 16.08
C GLU A 72 -16.10 -9.75 16.71
N ALA A 73 -16.18 -10.51 17.80
CA ALA A 73 -17.42 -10.70 18.56
C ALA A 73 -17.92 -9.40 19.22
N GLU A 74 -17.01 -8.58 19.78
CA GLU A 74 -17.35 -7.26 20.32
C GLU A 74 -17.86 -6.31 19.24
N ASN A 75 -17.23 -6.29 18.05
CA ASN A 75 -17.67 -5.48 16.92
C ASN A 75 -19.03 -5.96 16.39
N PHE A 76 -19.26 -7.26 16.28
CA PHE A 76 -20.55 -7.81 15.88
C PHE A 76 -21.65 -7.46 16.89
N ALA A 77 -21.34 -7.46 18.19
CA ALA A 77 -22.27 -7.03 19.24
C ALA A 77 -22.54 -5.51 19.19
N LYS A 78 -21.54 -4.69 18.82
CA LYS A 78 -21.71 -3.23 18.62
C LYS A 78 -22.50 -2.90 17.35
N GLU A 79 -22.26 -3.59 16.24
CA GLU A 79 -23.02 -3.43 15.00
C GLU A 79 -24.50 -3.80 15.18
N ASN A 80 -24.81 -4.80 16.02
CA ASN A 80 -26.19 -5.16 16.37
C ASN A 80 -26.82 -4.26 17.45
N LYS A 81 -26.03 -3.41 18.13
CA LYS A 81 -26.53 -2.39 19.07
C LYS A 81 -26.93 -1.08 18.39
N ILE A 82 -26.58 -0.89 17.12
CA ILE A 82 -27.29 0.05 16.27
C ILE A 82 -28.64 -0.62 16.02
N GLU A 83 -29.58 -0.43 16.93
CA GLU A 83 -30.95 -0.91 16.79
C GLU A 83 -31.43 -0.48 15.40
N LYS A 84 -31.52 -1.46 14.49
CA LYS A 84 -32.32 -1.30 13.28
C LYS A 84 -33.76 -1.28 13.77
N THR A 85 -34.21 -0.12 14.21
CA THR A 85 -35.61 0.17 14.40
C THR A 85 -36.25 0.00 13.02
N ASN A 86 -36.74 -1.20 12.73
CA ASN A 86 -37.55 -1.49 11.56
C ASN A 86 -38.95 -0.85 11.71
N ASP A 87 -39.02 0.32 12.34
CA ASP A 87 -40.22 1.13 12.42
C ASP A 87 -40.34 1.91 11.10
N PRO A 88 -41.36 1.63 10.27
CA PRO A 88 -41.59 2.38 9.05
C PRO A 88 -41.78 3.89 9.30
N LEU A 89 -42.23 4.30 10.50
CA LEU A 89 -42.37 5.72 10.85
C LEU A 89 -41.01 6.40 11.04
N GLU A 90 -40.05 5.74 11.67
CA GLU A 90 -38.69 6.28 11.83
C GLU A 90 -37.97 6.38 10.49
N SER A 91 -38.16 5.40 9.61
CA SER A 91 -37.64 5.44 8.25
C SER A 91 -38.20 6.62 7.45
N LEU A 92 -39.51 6.90 7.58
CA LEU A 92 -40.15 8.06 6.96
C LEU A 92 -39.63 9.39 7.52
N ARG A 93 -39.42 9.48 8.84
CA ARG A 93 -38.84 10.66 9.49
C ARG A 93 -37.43 10.92 8.98
N LEU A 94 -36.59 9.88 8.93
CA LEU A 94 -35.24 9.98 8.40
C LEU A 94 -35.24 10.44 6.93
N TYR A 95 -36.10 9.84 6.10
CA TYR A 95 -36.23 10.26 4.70
C TYR A 95 -36.66 11.74 4.60
N SER A 96 -37.63 12.17 5.41
CA SER A 96 -38.10 13.55 5.40
C SER A 96 -37.04 14.55 5.85
N ALA A 97 -36.18 14.17 6.80
CA ALA A 97 -35.09 14.99 7.29
C ALA A 97 -33.95 15.09 6.27
N LEU A 98 -33.68 14.00 5.53
CA LEU A 98 -32.58 13.93 4.57
C LEU A 98 -32.95 14.36 3.14
N LYS A 99 -34.22 14.64 2.85
CA LYS A 99 -34.74 14.92 1.49
C LYS A 99 -34.04 16.08 0.77
N ASP A 100 -33.58 17.08 1.53
CA ASP A 100 -33.01 18.32 1.00
C ASP A 100 -31.48 18.22 0.81
N TYR A 101 -30.89 17.07 1.15
CA TYR A 101 -29.46 16.83 1.04
C TYR A 101 -29.15 16.00 -0.21
N SER A 102 -28.05 16.33 -0.88
CA SER A 102 -27.53 15.52 -1.97
C SER A 102 -26.91 14.21 -1.43
N LYS A 103 -26.69 13.23 -2.32
CA LYS A 103 -26.05 11.96 -1.94
C LYS A 103 -24.69 12.16 -1.26
N ASP A 104 -23.87 13.08 -1.79
CA ASP A 104 -22.56 13.39 -1.26
C ASP A 104 -22.65 14.09 0.11
N GLU A 105 -23.67 14.93 0.32
CA GLU A 105 -23.95 15.56 1.61
C GLU A 105 -24.41 14.53 2.65
N ILE A 106 -25.23 13.55 2.26
CA ILE A 106 -25.64 12.44 3.12
C ILE A 106 -24.42 11.61 3.54
N ASP A 107 -23.45 11.40 2.65
CA ASP A 107 -22.19 10.72 3.01
C ASP A 107 -21.41 11.52 4.07
N ILE A 108 -21.37 12.85 3.99
CA ILE A 108 -20.76 13.71 5.02
C ILE A 108 -21.48 13.53 6.37
N ILE A 109 -22.81 13.61 6.36
CA ILE A 109 -23.64 13.41 7.57
C ILE A 109 -23.40 12.03 8.17
N SER A 110 -23.32 10.98 7.34
CA SER A 110 -23.12 9.61 7.81
C SER A 110 -21.77 9.39 8.49
N ARG A 111 -20.71 10.06 7.99
CA ARG A 111 -19.38 10.01 8.62
C ARG A 111 -19.39 10.74 9.95
N GLN A 112 -20.07 11.88 10.02
CA GLN A 112 -20.16 12.65 11.25
C GLN A 112 -21.00 11.94 12.31
N ALA A 113 -22.12 11.31 11.93
CA ALA A 113 -22.93 10.48 12.82
C ALA A 113 -22.10 9.35 13.45
N ARG A 114 -21.25 8.69 12.67
CA ARG A 114 -20.33 7.65 13.17
C ARG A 114 -19.24 8.21 14.09
N ALA A 115 -18.72 9.40 13.78
CA ALA A 115 -17.69 10.04 14.58
C ALA A 115 -18.20 10.54 15.94
N LEU A 116 -19.45 11.01 15.97
CA LEU A 116 -20.12 11.53 17.17
C LEU A 116 -20.90 10.45 17.94
N GLU A 117 -20.99 9.23 17.39
CA GLU A 117 -21.82 8.14 17.92
C GLU A 117 -23.30 8.53 18.09
N THR A 118 -23.82 9.39 17.20
CA THR A 118 -25.20 9.90 17.21
C THR A 118 -26.01 9.36 16.03
N ASN A 119 -27.33 9.60 16.06
CA ASN A 119 -28.20 9.24 14.94
C ASN A 119 -28.02 10.22 13.76
N LEU A 120 -28.45 9.80 12.56
CA LEU A 120 -28.30 10.59 11.34
C LEU A 120 -29.05 11.93 11.38
N ILE A 121 -30.18 12.01 12.09
CA ILE A 121 -31.00 13.22 12.17
C ILE A 121 -30.29 14.27 13.03
N GLU A 122 -29.83 13.88 14.22
CA GLU A 122 -29.03 14.72 15.12
C GLU A 122 -27.71 15.12 14.48
N ALA A 123 -27.05 14.19 13.79
CA ALA A 123 -25.82 14.50 13.06
C ALA A 123 -26.08 15.52 11.94
N ALA A 124 -27.22 15.47 11.26
CA ALA A 124 -27.58 16.45 10.23
C ALA A 124 -27.81 17.84 10.83
N GLU A 125 -28.33 17.94 12.06
CA GLU A 125 -28.59 19.21 12.76
C GLU A 125 -27.35 19.77 13.48
N HIS A 126 -26.30 18.95 13.65
CA HIS A 126 -25.09 19.34 14.36
C HIS A 126 -24.32 20.47 13.63
N GLU A 127 -23.82 21.44 14.39
CA GLU A 127 -23.16 22.65 13.88
C GLU A 127 -21.97 22.32 12.96
N ASP A 128 -21.04 21.47 13.43
CA ASP A 128 -19.88 21.06 12.62
C ASP A 128 -20.28 20.41 11.29
N THR A 129 -21.34 19.60 11.29
CA THR A 129 -21.85 18.98 10.06
C THR A 129 -22.39 20.02 9.09
N GLN A 130 -23.15 20.99 9.61
CA GLN A 130 -23.70 22.09 8.80
C GLN A 130 -22.59 22.95 8.21
N VAL A 131 -21.52 23.22 8.96
CA VAL A 131 -20.33 23.91 8.45
C VAL A 131 -19.70 23.13 7.29
N LEU A 132 -19.53 21.82 7.43
CA LEU A 132 -18.96 20.97 6.37
C LEU A 132 -19.84 20.95 5.12
N ILE A 133 -21.16 20.85 5.28
CA ILE A 133 -22.12 20.85 4.18
C ILE A 133 -22.11 22.19 3.46
N ASN A 134 -22.11 23.31 4.20
CA ASN A 134 -22.05 24.64 3.60
C ASN A 134 -20.73 24.88 2.85
N ALA A 135 -19.60 24.41 3.40
CA ALA A 135 -18.32 24.46 2.71
C ALA A 135 -18.31 23.61 1.43
N TYR A 136 -18.92 22.43 1.47
CA TYR A 136 -19.09 21.58 0.29
C TYR A 136 -19.96 22.25 -0.78
N ARG A 137 -21.11 22.81 -0.40
CA ARG A 137 -21.99 23.55 -1.32
C ARG A 137 -21.27 24.73 -1.98
N ALA A 138 -20.56 25.53 -1.20
CA ALA A 138 -19.79 26.66 -1.70
C ALA A 138 -18.68 26.21 -2.67
N LYS A 139 -18.03 25.07 -2.40
CA LYS A 139 -17.06 24.46 -3.32
C LYS A 139 -17.72 24.05 -4.63
N VAL A 140 -18.84 23.33 -4.58
CA VAL A 140 -19.57 22.87 -5.77
C VAL A 140 -20.07 24.05 -6.59
N GLU A 141 -20.59 25.10 -5.95
CA GLU A 141 -21.00 26.33 -6.63
C GLU A 141 -19.82 27.01 -7.33
N LYS A 142 -18.67 27.10 -6.66
CA LYS A 142 -17.44 27.64 -7.26
C LYS A 142 -16.96 26.80 -8.44
N ASP A 143 -16.99 25.47 -8.31
CA ASP A 143 -16.53 24.57 -9.37
C ASP A 143 -17.48 24.62 -10.58
N ASN A 144 -18.78 24.81 -10.36
CA ASN A 144 -19.77 24.97 -11.43
C ASN A 144 -19.73 26.35 -12.10
N THR A 145 -19.40 27.41 -11.36
CA THR A 145 -19.33 28.79 -11.89
C THR A 145 -17.99 29.14 -12.49
N THR A 146 -16.93 28.41 -12.13
CA THR A 146 -15.59 28.59 -12.71
C THR A 146 -15.50 27.74 -13.97
N PRO A 147 -15.50 28.33 -15.18
CA PRO A 147 -15.25 27.56 -16.38
C PRO A 147 -13.88 26.88 -16.27
N SER A 148 -13.79 25.63 -16.72
CA SER A 148 -12.50 24.92 -16.76
C SER A 148 -11.47 25.81 -17.46
N PRO A 149 -10.24 25.92 -16.95
CA PRO A 149 -9.24 26.78 -17.55
C PRO A 149 -9.10 26.39 -19.02
N SER A 150 -9.48 27.30 -19.92
CA SER A 150 -9.35 27.11 -21.36
C SER A 150 -7.87 27.10 -21.71
N SER A 151 -7.25 25.93 -21.61
CA SER A 151 -5.87 25.70 -22.02
C SER A 151 -5.81 25.67 -23.55
N ARG A 152 -5.74 26.87 -24.11
CA ARG A 152 -5.08 27.27 -25.38
C ARG A 152 -5.61 28.65 -25.76
N GLN A 153 -4.97 29.70 -25.24
CA GLN A 153 -4.80 30.87 -26.08
C GLN A 153 -3.71 30.48 -27.07
N ASP A 154 -4.11 30.13 -28.30
CA ASP A 154 -3.15 30.15 -29.41
C ASP A 154 -2.56 31.56 -29.41
N MET A 155 -1.29 31.66 -29.03
CA MET A 155 -0.52 32.89 -29.15
C MET A 155 -0.54 33.24 -30.63
N SER A 156 -1.42 34.15 -31.04
CA SER A 156 -1.37 34.73 -32.37
C SER A 156 0.04 35.25 -32.54
N GLU A 157 0.81 34.64 -33.44
CA GLU A 157 2.23 34.91 -33.58
C GLU A 157 2.39 36.34 -34.10
N LYS A 158 2.63 37.28 -33.18
CA LYS A 158 2.82 38.69 -33.52
C LYS A 158 3.95 38.79 -34.54
N GLY A 159 3.68 39.43 -35.67
CA GLY A 159 4.70 39.70 -36.67
C GLY A 159 5.83 40.55 -36.10
N PHE A 160 7.03 40.46 -36.68
CA PHE A 160 8.23 41.18 -36.20
C PHE A 160 8.05 42.71 -36.11
N ASP A 161 7.07 43.28 -36.84
CA ASP A 161 6.73 44.71 -36.77
C ASP A 161 6.05 45.15 -35.48
N GLU A 162 5.39 44.22 -34.80
CA GLU A 162 4.60 44.47 -33.59
C GLU A 162 5.35 44.03 -32.32
N TRP A 163 6.63 43.70 -32.46
CA TRP A 163 7.46 43.27 -31.34
C TRP A 163 7.83 44.45 -30.46
N SER A 164 7.47 44.34 -29.18
CA SER A 164 7.89 45.29 -28.16
C SER A 164 9.31 44.96 -27.65
N PRO A 165 10.00 45.92 -26.98
CA PRO A 165 11.27 45.64 -26.32
C PRO A 165 11.18 44.50 -25.29
N GLU A 166 10.01 44.29 -24.68
CA GLU A 166 9.77 43.23 -23.70
C GLU A 166 9.70 41.85 -24.36
N ASP A 167 9.17 41.76 -25.59
CA ASP A 167 9.11 40.50 -26.35
C ASP A 167 10.52 40.03 -26.73
N ILE A 168 11.37 40.96 -27.16
CA ILE A 168 12.79 40.71 -27.43
C ILE A 168 13.50 40.26 -26.14
N LYS A 169 13.22 40.93 -25.01
CA LYS A 169 13.81 40.61 -23.71
C LYS A 169 13.45 39.19 -23.27
N LYS A 170 12.19 38.76 -23.40
CA LYS A 170 11.74 37.39 -23.08
C LYS A 170 12.49 36.33 -23.90
N LEU A 171 12.67 36.56 -25.19
CA LEU A 171 13.43 35.68 -26.07
C LEU A 171 14.91 35.61 -25.69
N THR A 172 15.51 36.72 -25.26
CA THR A 172 16.92 36.75 -24.81
C THR A 172 17.14 36.14 -23.42
N GLN A 173 16.13 36.17 -22.55
CA GLN A 173 16.21 35.61 -21.20
C GLN A 173 16.13 34.08 -21.18
N ASN A 174 15.53 33.47 -22.21
CA ASN A 174 15.46 32.01 -22.37
C ASN A 174 16.04 31.58 -23.73
N PRO A 175 17.38 31.44 -23.84
CA PRO A 175 18.06 31.20 -25.11
C PRO A 175 17.96 29.74 -25.55
N THR A 176 16.79 29.33 -26.03
CA THR A 176 16.61 28.07 -26.77
C THR A 176 17.05 28.24 -28.22
N LYS A 177 17.37 27.15 -28.93
CA LYS A 177 17.75 27.20 -30.36
C LYS A 177 16.68 27.89 -31.21
N GLU A 178 15.41 27.65 -30.92
CA GLU A 178 14.28 28.28 -31.60
C GLU A 178 14.22 29.79 -31.33
N ASN A 179 14.41 30.22 -30.07
CA ASN A 179 14.39 31.64 -29.71
C ASN A 179 15.58 32.40 -30.29
N ILE A 180 16.75 31.76 -30.37
CA ILE A 180 17.95 32.33 -31.01
C ILE A 180 17.71 32.54 -32.50
N ASN A 181 17.15 31.54 -33.20
CA ASN A 181 16.82 31.67 -34.61
C ASN A 181 15.79 32.78 -34.87
N LYS A 182 14.73 32.86 -34.05
CA LYS A 182 13.72 33.94 -34.13
C LYS A 182 14.33 35.32 -33.89
N LEU A 183 15.27 35.45 -32.95
CA LEU A 183 16.01 36.71 -32.72
C LEU A 183 16.91 37.08 -33.91
N ASP A 184 17.52 36.11 -34.57
CA ASP A 184 18.37 36.37 -35.75
C ASP A 184 17.54 36.74 -36.98
N GLU A 185 16.38 36.13 -37.17
CA GLU A 185 15.39 36.53 -38.17
C GLU A 185 14.89 37.96 -37.92
N TYR A 186 14.52 38.30 -36.69
CA TYR A 186 14.16 39.67 -36.29
C TYR A 186 15.28 40.67 -36.59
N ARG A 187 16.55 40.33 -36.30
CA ARG A 187 17.71 41.18 -36.60
C ARG A 187 17.96 41.35 -38.10
N ARG A 188 17.65 40.35 -38.93
CA ARG A 188 17.72 40.46 -40.40
C ARG A 188 16.60 41.38 -40.89
N TYR A 189 15.39 41.17 -40.39
CA TYR A 189 14.22 41.99 -40.70
C TYR A 189 14.42 43.48 -40.37
N MET A 190 14.95 43.79 -39.19
CA MET A 190 15.25 45.18 -38.80
C MET A 190 16.35 45.81 -39.66
N ARG A 191 17.28 45.02 -40.20
CA ARG A 191 18.33 45.50 -41.12
C ARG A 191 17.78 45.82 -42.50
N THR A 192 16.82 45.04 -43.00
CA THR A 192 16.18 45.28 -44.30
C THR A 192 15.19 46.45 -44.22
N LYS A 193 14.41 46.55 -43.13
CA LYS A 193 13.46 47.66 -42.92
C LYS A 193 14.14 49.02 -42.80
N ARG A 194 15.35 49.09 -42.21
CA ARG A 194 16.14 50.34 -42.11
C ARG A 194 16.80 50.79 -43.42
N ARG A 195 16.83 49.93 -44.44
CA ARG A 195 17.44 50.20 -45.75
C ARG A 195 16.41 50.54 -46.84
N SER A 196 15.12 50.33 -46.55
CA SER A 196 13.99 50.80 -47.36
C SER A 196 13.61 52.22 -46.94
#